data_AF-A0A533RE79-F1
#
_entry.id   AF-A0A533RE79-F1
#
_cell.length_a   1.000
_cell.length_b   1.000
_cell.length_c   1.000
_cell.angle_alpha   90.00
_cell.angle_beta   90.00
_cell.angle_gamma   90.00
#
_symmetry.space_group_name_H-M   'P 1'
#
loop_
_entity.id
_entity.type
_entity.pdbx_description
1 polymer ?
#
loop_
_entity_poly.entity_id
_entity_poly.type
_entity_poly.pdbx_seq_one_letter_code
_entity_poly.pdbx_strand_id
1 'polypeptide(L)'
;MRIIPGYDKYDYDRGVDRWHANGRVRVARLHFSDGREADFTLYDSNNGLQDMKLAAPKKTTFVEMEIVSVYPADTGTNHDAQDTSVSEMRVEGWAE
;
A
#
# COMPACT_ATOMS: atom_id res chain seq x y z
N MET A 1 6.03 -6.97 6.20
CA MET A 1 5.74 -6.66 4.78
C MET A 1 5.96 -5.18 4.58
N ARG A 2 6.41 -4.76 3.40
CA ARG A 2 6.66 -3.35 3.07
C ARG A 2 6.01 -3.02 1.74
N ILE A 3 5.38 -1.85 1.62
CA ILE A 3 4.73 -1.43 0.37
C ILE A 3 5.00 0.04 0.06
N ILE A 4 4.92 0.40 -1.22
CA ILE A 4 4.70 1.78 -1.64
C ILE A 4 3.18 1.92 -1.86
N PRO A 5 2.43 2.61 -0.98
CA PRO A 5 0.96 2.54 -0.94
C PRO A 5 0.23 3.35 -2.01
N GLY A 6 0.92 3.80 -3.06
CA GLY A 6 0.33 4.58 -4.15
C GLY A 6 1.08 4.33 -5.45
N TYR A 7 0.71 5.09 -6.48
CA TYR A 7 1.38 5.06 -7.78
C TYR A 7 2.53 6.07 -7.82
N ASP A 8 3.70 5.64 -7.34
CA ASP A 8 4.93 6.45 -7.32
C ASP A 8 5.60 6.42 -8.71
N LYS A 9 4.96 7.08 -9.68
CA LYS A 9 5.50 7.26 -11.03
C LYS A 9 5.20 8.66 -11.55
N TYR A 10 6.16 9.18 -12.30
CA TYR A 10 5.98 10.42 -13.04
C TYR A 10 5.49 10.13 -14.47
N ASP A 11 4.44 10.83 -14.89
CA ASP A 11 3.97 10.83 -16.28
C ASP A 11 4.67 11.95 -17.05
N TYR A 12 5.68 11.58 -17.84
CA TYR A 12 6.47 12.53 -18.62
C TYR A 12 5.69 13.19 -19.76
N ASP A 13 4.70 12.51 -20.33
CA ASP A 13 3.92 13.04 -21.45
C ASP A 13 2.97 14.15 -20.98
N ARG A 14 2.50 14.05 -19.73
CA ARG A 14 1.60 15.05 -19.11
C ARG A 14 2.29 15.99 -18.14
N GLY A 15 3.54 15.71 -17.77
CA GLY A 15 4.29 16.48 -16.78
C GLY A 15 3.73 16.40 -15.36
N VAL A 16 3.10 15.27 -15.00
CA VAL A 16 2.34 15.11 -13.75
C VAL A 16 2.94 14.00 -12.87
N ASP A 17 3.13 14.31 -11.59
CA ASP A 17 3.33 13.30 -10.55
C ASP A 17 2.02 12.56 -10.30
N ARG A 18 2.00 11.24 -10.53
CA ARG A 18 0.80 10.43 -10.41
C ARG A 18 0.51 9.99 -8.98
N TRP A 19 1.39 10.27 -8.01
CA TRP A 19 1.16 9.92 -6.61
C TRP A 19 -0.20 10.44 -6.13
N HIS A 20 -0.47 11.72 -6.41
CA HIS A 20 -1.70 12.42 -6.03
C HIS A 20 -2.88 12.18 -6.99
N ALA A 21 -2.67 11.46 -8.08
CA ALA A 21 -3.69 11.23 -9.11
C ALA A 21 -4.53 9.98 -8.85
N ASN A 22 -4.10 9.09 -7.95
CA ASN A 22 -4.76 7.82 -7.65
C ASN A 22 -5.10 7.70 -6.16
N GLY A 23 -5.99 6.75 -5.84
CA GLY A 23 -6.23 6.33 -4.47
C GLY A 23 -4.99 5.67 -3.89
N ARG A 24 -4.58 6.14 -2.71
CA ARG A 24 -3.40 5.64 -1.99
C ARG A 24 -3.85 4.88 -0.75
N VAL A 25 -3.32 3.69 -0.53
CA VAL A 25 -3.72 2.83 0.59
C VAL A 25 -3.47 3.56 1.91
N ARG A 26 -4.54 3.74 2.70
CA ARG A 26 -4.48 4.36 4.04
C ARG A 26 -4.49 3.30 5.12
N VAL A 27 -5.41 2.34 5.02
CA VAL A 27 -5.49 1.21 5.94
C VAL A 27 -5.42 -0.07 5.14
N ALA A 28 -4.44 -0.90 5.47
CA ALA A 28 -4.28 -2.24 4.93
C ALA A 28 -4.49 -3.26 6.05
N ARG A 29 -5.23 -4.33 5.73
CA ARG A 29 -5.40 -5.49 6.59
C ARG A 29 -4.66 -6.67 6.01
N LEU A 30 -3.79 -7.29 6.80
CA LEU A 30 -3.09 -8.51 6.41
C LEU A 30 -3.80 -9.74 6.96
N HIS A 31 -4.19 -10.63 6.07
CA HIS A 31 -4.77 -11.93 6.36
C HIS A 31 -3.69 -13.02 6.25
N PHE A 32 -3.63 -13.91 7.24
CA PHE A 32 -2.63 -14.98 7.33
C PHE A 32 -3.27 -16.36 7.18
N SER A 33 -2.47 -17.38 6.87
CA SER A 33 -2.96 -18.75 6.64
C SER A 33 -3.54 -19.44 7.87
N ASP A 34 -3.32 -18.88 9.07
CA ASP A 34 -3.90 -19.34 10.32
C ASP A 34 -5.23 -18.65 10.66
N GLY A 35 -5.76 -17.83 9.75
CA GLY A 35 -7.01 -17.08 9.92
C GLY A 35 -6.88 -15.84 10.80
N ARG A 36 -5.67 -15.48 11.24
CA ARG A 36 -5.45 -14.22 11.97
C ARG A 36 -5.39 -13.05 11.00
N GLU A 37 -5.63 -11.87 11.55
CA GLU A 37 -5.59 -10.60 10.84
C GLU A 37 -4.65 -9.61 11.55
N ALA A 38 -4.20 -8.58 10.85
CA ALA A 38 -3.51 -7.43 11.45
C ALA A 38 -3.74 -6.17 10.59
N ASP A 39 -4.20 -5.09 11.23
CA ASP A 39 -4.45 -3.80 10.58
C ASP A 39 -3.25 -2.87 10.71
N PHE A 40 -2.95 -2.15 9.63
CA PHE A 40 -1.87 -1.20 9.55
C PHE A 40 -2.35 0.10 8.91
N THR A 41 -1.97 1.23 9.52
CA THR A 41 -2.17 2.56 8.95
C THR A 41 -0.90 3.00 8.25
N LEU A 42 -1.05 3.43 7.00
CA LEU A 42 0.01 3.98 6.17
C LEU A 42 -0.17 5.49 6.04
N TYR A 43 0.92 6.20 5.77
CA TYR A 43 0.99 7.65 5.81
C TYR A 43 1.04 8.26 4.41
N ASP A 44 0.15 9.22 4.14
CA ASP A 44 0.09 9.89 2.83
C ASP A 44 1.35 10.71 2.50
N SER A 45 2.03 11.20 3.54
CA SER A 45 3.22 12.05 3.42
C SER A 45 4.50 11.29 3.05
N ASN A 46 4.42 9.98 2.83
CA ASN A 46 5.58 9.15 2.47
C ASN A 46 5.28 8.35 1.20
N ASN A 47 5.83 8.82 0.07
CA ASN A 47 5.75 8.15 -1.23
C ASN A 47 6.78 7.00 -1.40
N GLY A 48 7.60 6.75 -0.38
CA GLY A 48 8.53 5.62 -0.35
C GLY A 48 7.95 4.34 0.27
N LEU A 49 8.83 3.36 0.48
CA LEU A 49 8.50 2.10 1.15
C LEU A 49 8.07 2.36 2.60
N GLN A 50 6.93 1.79 2.98
CA GLN A 50 6.37 1.84 4.33
C GLN A 50 6.26 0.45 4.95
N ASP A 51 6.58 0.35 6.23
CA ASP A 51 6.65 -0.92 6.97
C ASP A 51 5.30 -1.28 7.61
N MET A 52 4.77 -2.45 7.26
CA MET A 52 3.73 -3.16 8.01
C MET A 52 4.41 -4.23 8.87
N LYS A 53 4.94 -3.77 10.02
CA LYS A 53 5.73 -4.59 10.95
C LYS A 53 4.83 -5.29 11.96
N LEU A 54 4.84 -6.61 11.94
CA LEU A 54 4.14 -7.42 12.94
C LEU A 54 4.85 -7.32 14.31
N ALA A 55 4.06 -7.32 15.39
CA ALA A 55 4.58 -7.30 16.75
C ALA A 55 5.40 -8.57 17.11
N ALA A 56 5.09 -9.69 16.46
CA ALA A 56 5.81 -10.94 16.57
C ALA A 56 5.87 -11.66 15.21
N PRO A 57 6.89 -12.50 14.96
CA PRO A 57 6.95 -13.33 13.77
C PRO A 57 5.71 -14.21 13.63
N LYS A 58 5.22 -14.38 12.39
CA LYS A 58 4.12 -15.29 12.07
C LYS A 58 4.57 -16.32 11.04
N LYS A 59 4.44 -17.60 11.37
CA LYS A 59 4.60 -18.69 10.39
C LYS A 59 3.32 -18.76 9.55
N THR A 60 3.45 -18.54 8.24
CA THR A 60 2.31 -18.47 7.32
C THR A 60 2.69 -19.03 5.95
N THR A 61 1.74 -19.56 5.20
CA THR A 61 1.94 -20.00 3.80
C THR A 61 1.48 -18.98 2.78
N PHE A 62 0.60 -18.06 3.18
CA PHE A 62 0.20 -16.91 2.38
C PHE A 62 0.11 -15.65 3.24
N VAL A 63 0.16 -14.51 2.57
CA VAL A 63 -0.27 -13.22 3.12
C VAL A 63 -1.18 -12.61 2.08
N GLU A 64 -2.42 -12.34 2.45
CA GLU A 64 -3.34 -11.56 1.63
C GLU A 64 -3.41 -10.15 2.22
N MET A 65 -3.41 -9.14 1.36
CA MET A 65 -3.56 -7.75 1.76
C MET A 65 -4.90 -7.22 1.25
N GLU A 66 -5.78 -6.91 2.18
CA GLU A 66 -7.03 -6.20 1.91
C GLU A 66 -6.81 -4.69 2.08
N ILE A 67 -7.30 -3.91 1.12
CA ILE A 67 -7.31 -2.45 1.20
C ILE A 67 -8.62 -2.03 1.86
N VAL A 68 -8.54 -1.66 3.14
CA VAL A 68 -9.71 -1.30 3.96
C VAL A 68 -10.14 0.14 3.70
N SER A 69 -9.18 1.04 3.50
CA SER A 69 -9.46 2.43 3.12
C SER A 69 -8.31 3.07 2.36
N VAL A 70 -8.62 4.15 1.66
CA VAL A 70 -7.66 4.93 0.87
C VAL A 70 -7.68 6.40 1.26
N TYR A 71 -6.56 7.08 1.06
CA TYR A 71 -6.55 8.51 0.82
C TYR A 71 -7.08 8.73 -0.60
N PRO A 72 -8.10 9.59 -0.79
CA PRO A 72 -8.62 9.86 -2.10
C PRO A 72 -7.58 10.59 -2.94
N ALA A 73 -7.64 10.40 -4.26
CA ALA A 73 -6.92 11.28 -5.17
C ALA A 73 -7.40 12.73 -4.95
N ASP A 74 -6.44 13.64 -4.96
CA ASP A 74 -6.61 15.08 -4.79
C ASP A 74 -6.23 15.84 -6.06
N THR A 75 -5.71 15.13 -7.07
CA THR A 75 -5.42 15.64 -8.42
C THR A 75 -5.85 14.62 -9.48
N GLY A 76 -5.74 14.98 -10.77
CA GLY A 76 -6.02 14.08 -11.88
C GLY A 76 -7.45 14.12 -12.41
N THR A 77 -7.78 13.19 -13.31
CA THR A 77 -9.14 13.06 -13.86
C THR A 77 -9.99 12.14 -12.97
N ASN A 78 -11.32 12.23 -13.07
CA ASN A 78 -12.23 11.37 -12.29
C ASN A 78 -11.95 9.87 -12.45
N HIS A 79 -11.35 9.45 -13.56
CA HIS A 79 -10.96 8.06 -13.80
C HIS A 79 -9.77 7.65 -12.90
N ASP A 80 -8.70 8.47 -12.86
CA ASP A 80 -7.51 8.18 -12.07
C ASP A 80 -7.86 8.10 -10.57
N ALA A 81 -8.80 8.95 -10.12
CA ALA A 81 -9.28 9.01 -8.74
C ALA A 81 -10.03 7.74 -8.26
N GLN A 82 -10.51 6.90 -9.16
CA GLN A 82 -11.17 5.63 -8.84
C GLN A 82 -10.18 4.46 -8.73
N ASP A 83 -9.00 4.61 -9.30
CA ASP A 83 -7.98 3.57 -9.31
C ASP A 83 -7.21 3.60 -7.98
N THR A 84 -7.18 2.46 -7.28
CA THR A 84 -6.29 2.26 -6.13
C THR A 84 -5.07 1.48 -6.57
N SER A 85 -3.89 1.93 -6.14
CA SER A 85 -2.62 1.43 -6.66
C SER A 85 -1.61 1.13 -5.56
N VAL A 86 -0.73 0.17 -5.83
CA VAL A 86 0.42 -0.17 -5.00
C VAL A 86 1.59 -0.36 -5.95
N SER A 87 2.63 0.46 -5.85
CA SER A 87 3.75 0.43 -6.81
C SER A 87 4.73 -0.70 -6.55
N GLU A 88 4.88 -1.09 -5.29
CA GLU A 88 5.87 -2.08 -4.86
C GLU A 88 5.32 -2.83 -3.65
N MET A 89 5.60 -4.13 -3.60
CA MET A 89 5.31 -4.98 -2.46
C MET A 89 6.51 -5.87 -2.15
N ARG A 90 6.92 -5.90 -0.87
CA ARG A 90 7.99 -6.75 -0.37
C ARG A 90 7.54 -7.55 0.84
N VAL A 91 7.73 -8.86 0.77
CA VAL A 91 7.53 -9.77 1.89
C VAL A 91 8.90 -10.26 2.34
N GLU A 92 9.14 -10.18 3.64
CA GLU A 92 10.44 -10.51 4.23
C GLU A 92 10.22 -11.50 5.36
N GLY A 93 11.05 -12.55 5.37
CA GLY A 93 11.11 -13.47 6.50
C GLY A 93 11.69 -12.77 7.74
N TRP A 94 11.41 -13.35 8.90
CA TRP A 94 12.09 -12.91 10.12
C TRP A 94 13.53 -13.41 10.08
N ALA A 95 14.50 -12.50 10.11
CA ALA A 95 15.89 -12.85 10.34
C ALA A 95 16.12 -13.01 11.85
N GLU A 96 16.67 -14.15 12.26
CA GLU A 96 17.17 -14.38 13.62
C GLU A 96 18.43 -13.56 13.91
#